data_AF-A0AAD9LG55-F1
#
_entry.id   AF-A0AAD9LG55-F1
#
_cell.length_a   1.000
_cell.length_b   1.000
_cell.length_c   1.000
_cell.angle_alpha   90.00
_cell.angle_beta   90.00
_cell.angle_gamma   90.00
#
_symmetry.space_group_name_H-M   'P 1'
#
loop_
_entity.id
_entity.type
_entity.pdbx_description
1 polymer ?
#
loop_
_entity_poly.entity_id
_entity_poly.type
_entity_poly.pdbx_seq_one_letter_code
_entity_poly.pdbx_strand_id
1 'polypeptide(L)'
;MAREDLIVHGERRGVDIPGGGACYISQLPRKEASDTQPEDLRPGAHPTPPTANENQARYVAKFDTVLQDLPSLCSVQNFVHHYSRTHLKRNDRVDDLRMWIHERAFTGREELSQPFTYAWDLDGDGKPVVGNGSEERPFVVGLTTKTLMLRLMRPPESFVLHVDATYKLNYRGYPVIVIGISDSSRGFHLVSMFIVSGETQDIVQPTLMALRRLFFALSGHELVVQYAMADADQAQYNAVNAVFGSNPRFTSLMCFFHVMQKVYRAISAFPSDTKAIIVRDLYDMHFARSHMEFVRMRDDFLSRLRDVPELIGFAQYMSGQWLTGRYSAWQLYWTPTGFASTNNPVETFNAVLKRDYTLRRRLKMGALLQELSNCCQDKSASERLFSLEVVASPTLVRRVSEMIREKLLYAGGLEHGEIASAGCIRVVYCPAKRILVSPNNRSEEGIAVTAQMGVNYARMEFEGQPYGGWVVDTARMYCQCSYWFGFGVCVHVLFAQRTLEYLDCSGREILVTRGKQKNGAPDPVVRDGQRGRRPLGVGPALTY
;
A
#
# COMPACT_ATOMS: atom_id res chain seq x y z
N MET A 1 7.84 -4.00 -12.52
CA MET A 1 8.72 -2.85 -12.78
C MET A 1 9.17 -2.18 -11.49
N ALA A 2 10.42 -1.74 -11.41
CA ALA A 2 10.89 -0.79 -10.39
C ALA A 2 12.17 -1.24 -9.67
N ARG A 3 13.16 -0.34 -9.51
CA ARG A 3 14.45 -0.55 -8.84
C ARG A 3 14.47 0.11 -7.47
N GLU A 4 15.17 -0.50 -6.52
CA GLU A 4 15.70 0.13 -5.32
C GLU A 4 17.18 -0.27 -5.20
N ASP A 5 18.07 0.71 -5.07
CA ASP A 5 19.50 0.47 -4.86
C ASP A 5 19.86 0.73 -3.38
N LEU A 6 20.73 -0.12 -2.84
CA LEU A 6 21.15 -0.13 -1.44
C LEU A 6 22.04 1.07 -1.06
N ILE A 7 22.02 1.42 0.23
CA ILE A 7 23.11 2.16 0.87
C ILE A 7 24.09 1.13 1.45
N VAL A 8 25.33 1.16 1.00
CA VAL A 8 26.44 0.42 1.61
C VAL A 8 27.24 1.40 2.48
N HIS A 9 27.28 1.17 3.79
CA HIS A 9 28.25 1.83 4.66
C HIS A 9 29.61 1.15 4.48
N GLY A 10 30.54 1.82 3.81
CA GLY A 10 31.90 1.35 3.62
C GLY A 10 32.88 2.01 4.59
N GLU A 11 33.24 1.32 5.66
CA GLU A 11 34.50 1.60 6.36
C GLU A 11 35.67 1.02 5.56
N ARG A 12 36.67 1.85 5.23
CA ARG A 12 37.87 1.38 4.54
C ARG A 12 38.94 0.95 5.55
N ARG A 13 39.40 -0.30 5.45
CA ARG A 13 40.80 -0.67 5.75
C ARG A 13 41.28 -1.58 4.61
N GLY A 14 42.43 -1.26 4.03
CA GLY A 14 42.95 -1.95 2.85
C GLY A 14 43.88 -3.11 3.21
N VAL A 15 43.99 -4.06 2.29
CA VAL A 15 45.09 -5.04 2.15
C VAL A 15 45.30 -5.24 0.64
N ASP A 16 46.56 -5.32 0.20
CA ASP A 16 46.98 -5.37 -1.21
C ASP A 16 47.20 -6.80 -1.76
N ILE A 17 47.65 -6.84 -3.04
CA ILE A 17 48.37 -7.90 -3.78
C ILE A 17 47.55 -9.12 -4.34
N PRO A 18 48.00 -9.87 -5.38
CA PRO A 18 47.54 -9.58 -6.75
C PRO A 18 47.19 -10.81 -7.65
N GLY A 19 46.66 -10.52 -8.86
CA GLY A 19 47.27 -10.99 -10.12
C GLY A 19 46.86 -12.31 -10.77
N GLY A 20 46.53 -12.23 -12.07
CA GLY A 20 46.87 -13.26 -13.08
C GLY A 20 45.77 -14.26 -13.50
N GLY A 21 45.64 -14.49 -14.81
CA GLY A 21 44.87 -15.62 -15.36
C GLY A 21 44.07 -15.29 -16.63
N ALA A 22 44.69 -15.43 -17.80
CA ALA A 22 44.00 -15.39 -19.10
C ALA A 22 44.12 -16.75 -19.80
N CYS A 23 43.10 -17.19 -20.55
CA CYS A 23 43.33 -18.02 -21.74
C CYS A 23 42.18 -17.96 -22.77
N TYR A 24 42.61 -18.13 -24.02
CA TYR A 24 41.92 -18.07 -25.32
C TYR A 24 40.83 -19.14 -25.56
N ILE A 25 40.00 -18.97 -26.62
CA ILE A 25 40.08 -19.83 -27.85
C ILE A 25 39.15 -19.38 -29.01
N SER A 26 39.73 -19.47 -30.23
CA SER A 26 39.19 -19.54 -31.62
C SER A 26 38.18 -18.53 -32.24
N GLN A 27 38.63 -17.94 -33.35
CA GLN A 27 37.86 -17.40 -34.49
C GLN A 27 37.35 -18.56 -35.39
N LEU A 28 36.30 -18.45 -36.22
CA LEU A 28 36.23 -17.92 -37.62
C LEU A 28 34.82 -18.28 -38.19
N PRO A 29 34.38 -17.83 -39.40
CA PRO A 29 34.28 -16.45 -39.89
C PRO A 29 32.86 -16.13 -40.45
N ARG A 30 32.58 -14.85 -40.76
CA ARG A 30 31.41 -14.42 -41.54
C ARG A 30 31.82 -14.06 -42.98
N LYS A 31 30.94 -14.27 -43.95
CA LYS A 31 31.14 -13.81 -45.35
C LYS A 31 31.14 -12.28 -45.43
N GLU A 32 32.00 -11.75 -46.28
CA GLU A 32 32.09 -10.33 -46.63
C GLU A 32 31.14 -9.97 -47.80
N ALA A 33 30.82 -8.67 -47.87
CA ALA A 33 30.55 -7.95 -49.11
C ALA A 33 31.16 -6.55 -48.94
N SER A 34 31.91 -6.10 -49.94
CA SER A 34 32.67 -4.83 -50.01
C SER A 34 31.75 -3.66 -50.48
N ASP A 35 32.09 -2.37 -50.59
CA ASP A 35 33.30 -1.51 -50.55
C ASP A 35 32.88 -0.13 -49.95
N THR A 36 33.69 0.85 -49.54
CA THR A 36 35.16 1.07 -49.43
C THR A 36 35.45 2.04 -48.24
N GLN A 37 36.70 2.47 -48.04
CA GLN A 37 37.06 3.68 -47.27
C GLN A 37 37.95 4.64 -48.09
N PRO A 38 38.34 5.80 -47.52
CA PRO A 38 39.77 5.97 -47.22
C PRO A 38 40.08 6.28 -45.75
N GLU A 39 40.84 5.36 -45.16
CA GLU A 39 41.91 5.41 -44.14
C GLU A 39 42.12 6.60 -43.16
N ASP A 40 42.60 6.18 -41.97
CA ASP A 40 43.60 6.81 -41.11
C ASP A 40 43.27 8.01 -40.18
N LEU A 41 42.88 7.73 -38.91
CA LEU A 41 43.86 7.43 -37.83
C LEU A 41 43.26 7.36 -36.39
N ARG A 42 43.49 6.22 -35.73
CA ARG A 42 43.54 5.92 -34.27
C ARG A 42 42.25 5.98 -33.39
N PRO A 43 42.04 4.99 -32.51
CA PRO A 43 41.00 4.99 -31.48
C PRO A 43 41.50 5.59 -30.15
N GLY A 44 40.67 6.38 -29.46
CA GLY A 44 40.92 6.74 -28.05
C GLY A 44 40.55 8.15 -27.63
N ALA A 45 39.26 8.48 -27.63
CA ALA A 45 38.72 9.59 -26.83
C ALA A 45 37.24 9.35 -26.51
N HIS A 46 36.90 9.14 -25.24
CA HIS A 46 35.57 9.56 -24.79
C HIS A 46 35.55 11.09 -24.88
N PRO A 47 34.51 11.72 -25.43
CA PRO A 47 34.44 13.18 -25.48
C PRO A 47 34.48 13.71 -24.05
N THR A 48 35.52 14.47 -23.73
CA THR A 48 35.59 15.22 -22.46
C THR A 48 34.34 16.09 -22.35
N PRO A 49 33.72 16.20 -21.17
CA PRO A 49 32.60 17.11 -20.99
C PRO A 49 33.06 18.51 -21.39
N PRO A 50 32.29 19.25 -22.23
CA PRO A 50 32.73 20.51 -22.78
C PRO A 50 33.12 21.46 -21.65
N THR A 51 34.26 22.12 -21.84
CA THR A 51 34.78 23.13 -20.92
C THR A 51 33.76 24.27 -20.76
N ALA A 52 33.92 25.08 -19.70
CA ALA A 52 33.04 26.24 -19.48
C ALA A 52 32.98 27.15 -20.72
N ASN A 53 34.12 27.34 -21.40
CA ASN A 53 34.26 28.14 -22.61
C ASN A 53 33.50 27.55 -23.81
N GLU A 54 33.53 26.22 -24.02
CA GLU A 54 32.80 25.57 -25.12
C GLU A 54 31.28 25.60 -24.93
N ASN A 55 30.81 25.49 -23.68
CA ASN A 55 29.40 25.68 -23.36
C ASN A 55 28.98 27.15 -23.57
N GLN A 56 29.84 28.11 -23.22
CA GLN A 56 29.58 29.53 -23.39
C GLN A 56 29.52 29.93 -24.87
N ALA A 57 30.43 29.42 -25.70
CA ALA A 57 30.39 29.58 -27.16
C ALA A 57 29.11 29.01 -27.79
N ARG A 58 28.61 27.86 -27.29
CA ARG A 58 27.33 27.27 -27.72
C ARG A 58 26.10 28.08 -27.31
N TYR A 59 26.17 28.86 -26.24
CA TYR A 59 25.09 29.80 -25.88
C TYR A 59 25.11 31.04 -26.78
N VAL A 60 26.28 31.65 -27.00
CA VAL A 60 26.48 32.78 -27.94
C VAL A 60 25.89 32.48 -29.32
N ALA A 61 26.28 31.34 -29.90
CA ALA A 61 25.84 30.93 -31.25
C ALA A 61 24.36 30.52 -31.35
N LYS A 62 23.63 30.43 -30.24
CA LYS A 62 22.21 30.02 -30.21
C LYS A 62 21.25 31.18 -29.91
N PHE A 63 21.78 32.31 -29.46
CA PHE A 63 21.00 33.49 -29.05
C PHE A 63 21.54 34.81 -29.62
N ASP A 64 22.38 34.75 -30.66
CA ASP A 64 23.00 35.90 -31.37
C ASP A 64 23.47 37.03 -30.43
N THR A 65 24.17 36.66 -29.35
CA THR A 65 24.57 37.58 -28.27
C THR A 65 26.09 37.66 -28.16
N VAL A 66 26.65 38.87 -28.13
CA VAL A 66 28.11 39.06 -28.02
C VAL A 66 28.62 38.51 -26.69
N LEU A 67 29.75 37.81 -26.71
CA LEU A 67 30.27 37.06 -25.56
C LEU A 67 30.61 37.96 -24.35
N GLN A 68 30.85 39.26 -24.59
CA GLN A 68 31.07 40.29 -23.57
C GLN A 68 29.78 40.82 -22.92
N ASP A 69 28.62 40.68 -23.59
CA ASP A 69 27.31 41.12 -23.08
C ASP A 69 26.59 40.01 -22.27
N LEU A 70 27.16 38.80 -22.24
CA LEU A 70 26.61 37.71 -21.44
C LEU A 70 26.74 37.99 -19.94
N PRO A 71 25.65 37.96 -19.16
CA PRO A 71 25.72 38.12 -17.71
C PRO A 71 26.61 37.03 -17.09
N SER A 72 27.42 37.42 -16.10
CA SER A 72 28.34 36.50 -15.42
C SER A 72 27.60 35.25 -14.90
N LEU A 73 28.30 34.12 -14.76
CA LEU A 73 27.71 32.90 -14.20
C LEU A 73 27.09 33.16 -12.82
N CYS A 74 27.71 34.01 -12.00
CA CYS A 74 27.17 34.47 -10.72
C CYS A 74 25.86 35.24 -10.91
N SER A 75 25.80 36.18 -11.86
CA SER A 75 24.59 36.95 -12.19
C SER A 75 23.44 36.03 -12.68
N VAL A 76 23.73 35.06 -13.55
CA VAL A 76 22.74 34.08 -14.04
C VAL A 76 22.29 33.16 -12.91
N GLN A 77 23.20 32.64 -12.09
CA GLN A 77 22.86 31.81 -10.93
C GLN A 77 22.05 32.60 -9.89
N ASN A 78 22.34 33.87 -9.68
CA ASN A 78 21.59 34.75 -8.79
C ASN A 78 20.19 35.06 -9.36
N PHE A 79 20.06 35.33 -10.66
CA PHE A 79 18.75 35.50 -11.30
C PHE A 79 17.94 34.20 -11.23
N VAL A 80 18.52 33.05 -11.55
CA VAL A 80 17.85 31.74 -11.46
C VAL A 80 17.48 31.41 -10.01
N HIS A 81 18.34 31.67 -9.02
CA HIS A 81 17.99 31.51 -7.61
C HIS A 81 16.89 32.48 -7.18
N HIS A 82 16.97 33.74 -7.59
CA HIS A 82 15.97 34.76 -7.29
C HIS A 82 14.61 34.34 -7.84
N TYR A 83 14.53 34.05 -9.15
CA TYR A 83 13.33 33.63 -9.85
C TYR A 83 12.75 32.31 -9.30
N SER A 84 13.62 31.33 -9.06
CA SER A 84 13.24 30.02 -8.47
C SER A 84 12.73 30.17 -7.02
N ARG A 85 13.22 31.15 -6.27
CA ARG A 85 12.72 31.51 -4.93
C ARG A 85 11.38 32.25 -5.00
N THR A 86 11.28 33.32 -5.80
CA THR A 86 10.13 34.23 -5.80
C THR A 86 8.94 33.69 -6.58
N HIS A 87 9.16 33.03 -7.72
CA HIS A 87 8.08 32.54 -8.60
C HIS A 87 7.86 31.02 -8.47
N LEU A 88 8.89 30.23 -8.15
CA LEU A 88 8.75 28.76 -8.03
C LEU A 88 8.73 28.24 -6.59
N LYS A 89 8.85 29.12 -5.58
CA LYS A 89 8.90 28.78 -4.13
C LYS A 89 9.98 27.73 -3.76
N ARG A 90 11.01 27.55 -4.59
CA ARG A 90 12.06 26.53 -4.43
C ARG A 90 13.19 27.02 -3.52
N ASN A 91 12.87 27.21 -2.24
CA ASN A 91 13.82 27.55 -1.19
C ASN A 91 13.64 26.66 0.06
N ASP A 92 14.67 26.66 0.92
CA ASP A 92 14.68 26.05 2.26
C ASP A 92 14.97 27.12 3.35
N ARG A 93 14.71 28.41 3.10
CA ARG A 93 15.02 29.47 4.07
C ARG A 93 13.92 29.52 5.11
N VAL A 94 14.26 29.30 6.38
CA VAL A 94 13.28 29.18 7.46
C VAL A 94 12.31 30.38 7.53
N ASP A 95 12.78 31.59 7.22
CA ASP A 95 11.93 32.79 7.22
C ASP A 95 10.95 32.84 6.02
N ASP A 96 11.42 32.49 4.81
CA ASP A 96 10.55 32.36 3.63
C ASP A 96 9.50 31.24 3.86
N LEU A 97 9.88 30.14 4.52
CA LEU A 97 8.97 29.04 4.90
C LEU A 97 7.97 29.47 5.98
N ARG A 98 8.44 30.16 7.03
CA ARG A 98 7.58 30.69 8.10
C ARG A 98 6.53 31.62 7.55
N MET A 99 6.92 32.55 6.65
CA MET A 99 5.99 33.45 5.96
C MET A 99 4.94 32.65 5.17
N TRP A 100 5.35 31.66 4.36
CA TRP A 100 4.41 30.82 3.61
C TRP A 100 3.42 30.05 4.51
N ILE A 101 3.90 29.55 5.65
CA ILE A 101 3.09 28.82 6.65
C ILE A 101 2.11 29.78 7.33
N HIS A 102 2.60 30.92 7.80
CA HIS A 102 1.83 31.97 8.49
C HIS A 102 0.74 32.60 7.62
N GLU A 103 1.01 32.84 6.33
CA GLU A 103 0.02 33.26 5.32
C GLU A 103 -1.16 32.28 5.19
N ARG A 104 -0.98 31.02 5.60
CA ARG A 104 -1.92 29.91 5.43
C ARG A 104 -2.29 29.27 6.77
N ALA A 105 -1.97 29.90 7.90
CA ALA A 105 -2.30 29.38 9.22
C ALA A 105 -3.82 29.31 9.39
N PHE A 106 -4.32 28.26 10.06
CA PHE A 106 -5.74 28.08 10.34
C PHE A 106 -6.33 29.27 11.12
N THR A 107 -7.30 29.95 10.53
CA THR A 107 -8.07 31.06 11.14
C THR A 107 -9.50 30.67 11.52
N GLY A 108 -9.96 29.49 11.08
CA GLY A 108 -11.36 29.06 11.19
C GLY A 108 -12.26 29.58 10.07
N ARG A 109 -11.80 30.53 9.25
CA ARG A 109 -12.59 31.18 8.18
C ARG A 109 -12.41 30.56 6.79
N GLU A 110 -11.57 29.54 6.67
CA GLU A 110 -11.25 28.89 5.40
C GLU A 110 -12.46 28.17 4.81
N GLU A 111 -12.55 28.12 3.48
CA GLU A 111 -13.54 27.28 2.79
C GLU A 111 -13.33 25.79 3.07
N LEU A 112 -14.37 24.97 2.92
CA LEU A 112 -14.33 23.55 3.33
C LEU A 112 -13.17 22.76 2.70
N SER A 113 -12.92 22.99 1.40
CA SER A 113 -11.85 22.35 0.61
C SER A 113 -10.56 23.18 0.52
N GLN A 114 -10.48 24.34 1.18
CA GLN A 114 -9.29 25.19 1.17
C GLN A 114 -8.21 24.61 2.08
N PRO A 115 -6.97 24.41 1.57
CA PRO A 115 -5.84 24.00 2.41
C PRO A 115 -5.37 25.10 3.35
N PHE A 116 -5.04 24.68 4.57
CA PHE A 116 -4.39 25.52 5.58
C PHE A 116 -3.35 24.73 6.35
N THR A 117 -2.51 25.45 7.09
CA THR A 117 -1.46 24.92 7.96
C THR A 117 -1.84 25.01 9.43
N TYR A 118 -1.33 24.09 10.22
CA TYR A 118 -1.51 24.05 11.66
C TYR A 118 -0.35 23.28 12.33
N ALA A 119 -0.14 23.51 13.62
CA ALA A 119 0.84 22.80 14.43
C ALA A 119 0.31 22.63 15.86
N TRP A 120 1.08 22.01 16.75
CA TRP A 120 0.78 21.98 18.19
C TRP A 120 1.18 23.29 18.85
N ASP A 121 2.45 23.67 18.73
CA ASP A 121 2.99 24.89 19.30
C ASP A 121 2.61 26.10 18.43
N LEU A 122 2.07 27.12 19.09
CA LEU A 122 1.63 28.37 18.48
C LEU A 122 2.40 29.54 19.10
N ASP A 123 2.69 30.56 18.30
CA ASP A 123 3.27 31.82 18.77
C ASP A 123 2.21 32.75 19.38
N GLY A 124 2.62 33.95 19.81
CA GLY A 124 1.74 34.94 20.43
C GLY A 124 0.62 35.46 19.51
N ASP A 125 0.74 35.28 18.19
CA ASP A 125 -0.31 35.61 17.21
C ASP A 125 -1.25 34.41 16.96
N GLY A 126 -1.03 33.27 17.62
CA GLY A 126 -1.76 32.02 17.40
C GLY A 126 -1.33 31.25 16.15
N LYS A 127 -0.19 31.60 15.52
CA LYS A 127 0.29 30.96 14.29
C LYS A 127 1.28 29.83 14.60
N PRO A 128 1.46 28.84 13.71
CA PRO A 128 2.42 27.75 13.91
C PRO A 128 3.85 28.22 14.22
N VAL A 129 4.46 27.67 15.27
CA VAL A 129 5.88 27.88 15.57
C VAL A 129 6.74 27.12 14.57
N VAL A 130 7.49 27.85 13.74
CA VAL A 130 8.36 27.26 12.71
C VAL A 130 9.82 27.27 13.16
N GLY A 131 10.29 26.10 13.61
CA GLY A 131 11.70 25.82 13.93
C GLY A 131 12.60 25.73 12.69
N ASN A 132 13.90 25.55 12.90
CA ASN A 132 14.89 25.36 11.83
C ASN A 132 15.17 23.87 11.55
N GLY A 133 14.62 22.97 12.36
CA GLY A 133 14.83 21.52 12.29
C GLY A 133 16.10 21.02 12.99
N SER A 134 16.68 21.80 13.92
CA SER A 134 17.57 21.26 14.96
C SER A 134 16.78 20.54 16.06
N GLU A 135 17.48 19.87 16.97
CA GLU A 135 16.84 19.18 18.11
C GLU A 135 16.16 20.15 19.08
N GLU A 136 16.73 21.35 19.31
CA GLU A 136 16.11 22.36 20.18
C GLU A 136 14.95 23.11 19.51
N ARG A 137 14.89 23.09 18.16
CA ARG A 137 13.91 23.83 17.36
C ARG A 137 13.41 22.98 16.18
N PRO A 138 12.69 21.88 16.45
CA PRO A 138 12.20 20.98 15.42
C PRO A 138 11.30 21.71 14.42
N PHE A 139 11.34 21.28 13.16
CA PHE A 139 10.44 21.75 12.11
C PHE A 139 9.22 20.84 12.10
N VAL A 140 8.06 21.34 12.52
CA VAL A 140 6.79 20.59 12.57
C VAL A 140 5.68 21.45 11.97
N VAL A 141 5.05 20.99 10.88
CA VAL A 141 3.88 21.66 10.29
C VAL A 141 2.95 20.66 9.63
N GLY A 142 1.67 20.73 10.01
CA GLY A 142 0.56 19.99 9.42
C GLY A 142 -0.12 20.77 8.30
N LEU A 143 -0.63 20.06 7.30
CA LEU A 143 -1.47 20.56 6.22
C LEU A 143 -2.73 19.68 6.09
N THR A 144 -3.89 20.32 6.02
CA THR A 144 -5.19 19.67 5.84
C THR A 144 -6.22 20.66 5.27
N THR A 145 -7.47 20.24 5.16
CA THR A 145 -8.66 21.08 4.89
C THR A 145 -9.74 20.70 5.90
N LYS A 146 -10.83 21.49 5.99
CA LYS A 146 -11.96 21.12 6.85
C LYS A 146 -12.61 19.82 6.37
N THR A 147 -12.78 19.64 5.05
CA THR A 147 -13.32 18.41 4.46
C THR A 147 -12.50 17.17 4.79
N LEU A 148 -11.16 17.25 4.78
CA LEU A 148 -10.30 16.11 5.14
C LEU A 148 -10.41 15.78 6.64
N MET A 149 -10.35 16.80 7.50
CA MET A 149 -10.42 16.61 8.96
C MET A 149 -11.76 16.03 9.40
N LEU A 150 -12.87 16.53 8.84
CA LEU A 150 -14.22 16.08 9.17
C LEU A 150 -14.54 14.66 8.70
N ARG A 151 -13.65 14.00 7.93
CA ARG A 151 -13.76 12.54 7.68
C ARG A 151 -13.71 11.71 8.96
N LEU A 152 -13.12 12.25 10.03
CA LEU A 152 -13.07 11.65 11.35
C LEU A 152 -14.41 11.73 12.13
N MET A 153 -15.44 12.42 11.62
CA MET A 153 -16.80 12.45 12.23
C MET A 153 -17.57 11.12 12.16
N ARG A 154 -16.89 10.03 11.80
CA ARG A 154 -17.48 8.71 11.65
C ARG A 154 -17.49 7.98 13.00
N PRO A 155 -18.38 6.99 13.19
CA PRO A 155 -18.30 6.10 14.35
C PRO A 155 -16.89 5.51 14.48
N PRO A 156 -16.23 5.56 15.66
CA PRO A 156 -14.86 5.09 15.85
C PRO A 156 -14.63 3.63 15.44
N GLU A 157 -15.66 2.79 15.53
CA GLU A 157 -15.69 1.39 15.11
C GLU A 157 -15.73 1.19 13.59
N SER A 158 -16.05 2.23 12.81
CA SER A 158 -16.25 2.11 11.35
C SER A 158 -14.99 2.33 10.52
N PHE A 159 -13.83 2.57 11.14
CA PHE A 159 -12.58 2.86 10.44
C PHE A 159 -11.33 2.38 11.21
N VAL A 160 -10.21 2.27 10.49
CA VAL A 160 -8.87 2.20 11.09
C VAL A 160 -8.14 3.50 10.80
N LEU A 161 -7.60 4.17 11.82
CA LEU A 161 -6.68 5.28 11.66
C LEU A 161 -5.30 4.75 11.25
N HIS A 162 -4.73 5.27 10.16
CA HIS A 162 -3.37 4.96 9.73
C HIS A 162 -2.46 6.15 9.98
N VAL A 163 -1.29 5.89 10.56
CA VAL A 163 -0.21 6.86 10.76
C VAL A 163 1.07 6.22 10.21
N ASP A 164 1.65 6.81 9.17
CA ASP A 164 2.79 6.23 8.43
C ASP A 164 3.75 7.33 7.99
N ALA A 165 5.06 7.10 8.11
CA ALA A 165 6.09 8.08 7.81
C ALA A 165 6.72 7.84 6.43
N THR A 166 6.57 8.82 5.53
CA THR A 166 6.99 8.65 4.14
C THR A 166 8.19 9.54 3.75
N TYR A 167 9.30 8.87 3.46
CA TYR A 167 10.60 9.49 3.14
C TYR A 167 10.82 9.77 1.66
N LYS A 168 11.97 10.38 1.34
CA LYS A 168 12.47 10.70 -0.02
C LYS A 168 11.64 11.76 -0.77
N LEU A 169 10.79 12.52 -0.06
CA LEU A 169 10.01 13.64 -0.63
C LEU A 169 10.78 14.97 -0.70
N ASN A 170 11.82 15.16 0.11
CA ASN A 170 12.61 16.40 0.14
C ASN A 170 14.11 16.18 0.27
N TYR A 171 14.89 17.24 0.03
CA TYR A 171 16.35 17.22 0.11
C TYR A 171 16.91 17.17 1.55
N ARG A 172 16.13 17.58 2.56
CA ARG A 172 16.56 17.60 3.97
C ARG A 172 16.43 16.25 4.67
N GLY A 173 15.74 15.29 4.05
CA GLY A 173 15.52 13.96 4.61
C GLY A 173 14.31 13.87 5.54
N TYR A 174 13.67 15.01 5.86
CA TYR A 174 12.51 15.08 6.77
C TYR A 174 11.38 14.16 6.29
N PRO A 175 10.87 13.23 7.12
CA PRO A 175 9.70 12.46 6.78
C PRO A 175 8.46 13.34 6.67
N VAL A 176 7.50 12.86 5.88
CA VAL A 176 6.12 13.36 5.93
C VAL A 176 5.27 12.29 6.58
N ILE A 177 4.75 12.56 7.77
CA ILE A 177 3.77 11.70 8.43
C ILE A 177 2.44 11.90 7.71
N VAL A 178 1.94 10.84 7.09
CA VAL A 178 0.63 10.80 6.45
C VAL A 178 -0.37 10.18 7.42
N ILE A 179 -1.44 10.92 7.68
CA ILE A 179 -2.55 10.49 8.54
C ILE A 179 -3.80 10.36 7.69
N GLY A 180 -4.45 9.22 7.77
CA GLY A 180 -5.73 8.99 7.10
C GLY A 180 -6.50 7.85 7.74
N ILE A 181 -7.68 7.56 7.22
CA ILE A 181 -8.52 6.45 7.67
C ILE A 181 -8.75 5.46 6.54
N SER A 182 -8.78 4.16 6.85
CA SER A 182 -9.27 3.14 5.92
C SER A 182 -10.70 2.75 6.25
N ASP A 183 -11.53 2.65 5.21
CA ASP A 183 -12.90 2.16 5.30
C ASP A 183 -12.99 0.62 5.36
N SER A 184 -14.21 0.09 5.50
CA SER A 184 -14.48 -1.35 5.61
C SER A 184 -14.12 -2.14 4.35
N SER A 185 -13.92 -1.46 3.22
CA SER A 185 -13.41 -2.02 1.97
C SER A 185 -11.90 -1.82 1.78
N ARG A 186 -11.18 -1.36 2.83
CA ARG A 186 -9.74 -1.03 2.84
C ARG A 186 -9.38 0.16 1.94
N GLY A 187 -10.35 0.98 1.57
CA GLY A 187 -10.16 2.23 0.84
C GLY A 187 -9.54 3.29 1.75
N PHE A 188 -8.36 3.82 1.38
CA PHE A 188 -7.72 4.90 2.12
C PHE A 188 -8.33 6.27 1.80
N HIS A 189 -8.55 7.06 2.85
CA HIS A 189 -9.05 8.43 2.83
C HIS A 189 -8.09 9.33 3.63
N LEU A 190 -7.43 10.26 2.96
CA LEU A 190 -6.52 11.21 3.60
C LEU A 190 -7.26 12.07 4.63
N VAL A 191 -6.61 12.34 5.77
CA VAL A 191 -7.08 13.27 6.81
C VAL A 191 -6.10 14.43 7.00
N SER A 192 -4.78 14.18 7.08
CA SER A 192 -3.77 15.23 7.22
C SER A 192 -2.39 14.74 6.78
N MET A 193 -1.48 15.66 6.47
CA MET A 193 -0.05 15.36 6.28
C MET A 193 0.77 16.31 7.13
N PHE A 194 1.86 15.84 7.74
CA PHE A 194 2.77 16.65 8.54
C PHE A 194 4.20 16.50 8.04
N ILE A 195 4.90 17.61 7.79
CA ILE A 195 6.36 17.59 7.65
C ILE A 195 6.96 17.68 9.05
N VAL A 196 7.82 16.72 9.41
CA VAL A 196 8.51 16.71 10.71
C VAL A 196 10.02 16.53 10.52
N SER A 197 10.85 17.20 11.32
CA SER A 197 12.32 17.06 11.26
C SER A 197 12.87 15.81 11.97
N GLY A 198 12.04 15.07 12.70
CA GLY A 198 12.39 13.85 13.40
C GLY A 198 11.15 13.06 13.81
N GLU A 199 11.35 11.83 14.28
CA GLU A 199 10.27 10.87 14.56
C GLU A 199 10.26 10.38 16.01
N THR A 200 10.91 11.12 16.91
CA THR A 200 10.84 10.85 18.35
C THR A 200 9.41 11.02 18.86
N GLN A 201 9.09 10.38 20.00
CA GLN A 201 7.77 10.49 20.61
C GLN A 201 7.42 11.96 20.88
N ASP A 202 8.39 12.76 21.30
CA ASP A 202 8.23 14.19 21.58
C ASP A 202 7.90 15.04 20.34
N ILE A 203 8.02 14.51 19.13
CA ILE A 203 7.61 15.16 17.87
C ILE A 203 6.29 14.57 17.34
N VAL A 204 6.15 13.25 17.38
CA VAL A 204 4.96 12.54 16.86
C VAL A 204 3.74 12.74 17.78
N GLN A 205 3.93 12.78 19.09
CA GLN A 205 2.84 12.97 20.06
C GLN A 205 2.20 14.36 19.93
N PRO A 206 2.93 15.49 19.95
CA PRO A 206 2.35 16.81 19.65
C PRO A 206 1.66 16.87 18.29
N THR A 207 2.22 16.22 17.27
CA THR A 207 1.60 16.12 15.93
C THR A 207 0.19 15.51 16.00
N LEU A 208 0.00 14.41 16.74
CA LEU A 208 -1.30 13.78 16.94
C LEU A 208 -2.21 14.57 17.90
N MET A 209 -1.66 15.29 18.88
CA MET A 209 -2.43 16.21 19.74
C MET A 209 -2.94 17.42 18.95
N ALA A 210 -2.18 17.95 17.99
CA ALA A 210 -2.61 19.00 17.08
C ALA A 210 -3.78 18.53 16.19
N LEU A 211 -3.73 17.28 15.71
CA LEU A 211 -4.84 16.64 14.99
C LEU A 211 -6.12 16.61 15.86
N ARG A 212 -6.03 16.14 17.12
CA ARG A 212 -7.18 16.13 18.05
C ARG A 212 -7.72 17.54 18.31
N ARG A 213 -6.85 18.53 18.55
CA ARG A 213 -7.23 19.93 18.81
C ARG A 213 -7.94 20.56 17.62
N LEU A 214 -7.43 20.35 16.40
CA LEU A 214 -8.05 20.87 15.19
C LEU A 214 -9.38 20.17 14.88
N PHE A 215 -9.47 18.86 15.08
CA PHE A 215 -10.74 18.15 14.96
C PHE A 215 -11.80 18.75 15.90
N PHE A 216 -11.48 18.88 17.19
CA PHE A 216 -12.40 19.48 18.17
C PHE A 216 -12.81 20.91 17.79
N ALA A 217 -11.86 21.75 17.34
CA ALA A 217 -12.15 23.11 16.90
C ALA A 217 -13.07 23.20 15.68
N LEU A 218 -13.11 22.16 14.82
CA LEU A 218 -13.95 22.10 13.63
C LEU A 218 -15.29 21.39 13.85
N SER A 219 -15.34 20.40 14.76
CA SER A 219 -16.53 19.56 14.97
C SER A 219 -17.31 19.86 16.25
N GLY A 220 -16.67 20.47 17.25
CA GLY A 220 -17.20 20.54 18.62
C GLY A 220 -17.19 19.20 19.39
N HIS A 221 -16.60 18.15 18.82
CA HIS A 221 -16.58 16.80 19.39
C HIS A 221 -15.15 16.35 19.71
N GLU A 222 -14.96 15.56 20.77
CA GLU A 222 -13.67 14.91 21.00
C GLU A 222 -13.39 13.83 19.95
N LEU A 223 -12.16 13.79 19.44
CA LEU A 223 -11.72 12.73 18.53
C LEU A 223 -11.54 11.42 19.31
N VAL A 224 -12.46 10.48 19.13
CA VAL A 224 -12.37 9.10 19.61
C VAL A 224 -11.91 8.20 18.47
N VAL A 225 -10.92 7.35 18.75
CA VAL A 225 -10.39 6.35 17.81
C VAL A 225 -10.51 4.99 18.48
N GLN A 226 -11.05 3.99 17.79
CA GLN A 226 -11.11 2.60 18.28
C GLN A 226 -9.95 1.76 17.74
N TYR A 227 -9.57 1.97 16.49
CA TYR A 227 -8.50 1.22 15.83
C TYR A 227 -7.48 2.16 15.23
N ALA A 228 -6.20 2.00 15.58
CA ALA A 228 -5.10 2.67 14.89
C ALA A 228 -4.03 1.66 14.49
N MET A 229 -3.45 1.85 13.31
CA MET A 229 -2.31 1.12 12.80
C MET A 229 -1.20 2.10 12.47
N ALA A 230 0.00 1.82 12.99
CA ALA A 230 1.22 2.57 12.69
C ALA A 230 2.31 1.60 12.25
N ASP A 231 3.47 2.15 11.85
CA ASP A 231 4.65 1.33 11.59
C ASP A 231 5.13 0.59 12.86
N ALA A 232 5.98 -0.41 12.66
CA ALA A 232 6.61 -1.15 13.76
C ALA A 232 7.76 -0.35 14.41
N ASP A 233 7.46 0.90 14.74
CA ASP A 233 8.36 1.86 15.40
C ASP A 233 7.87 2.18 16.82
N GLN A 234 8.82 2.30 17.76
CA GLN A 234 8.53 2.46 19.17
C GLN A 234 8.01 3.86 19.52
N ALA A 235 8.46 4.90 18.81
CA ALA A 235 8.05 6.28 19.06
C ALA A 235 6.65 6.55 18.48
N GLN A 236 6.37 6.07 17.27
CA GLN A 236 5.01 6.11 16.71
C GLN A 236 4.02 5.32 17.57
N TYR A 237 4.36 4.09 17.99
CA TYR A 237 3.52 3.30 18.91
C TYR A 237 3.23 4.07 20.20
N ASN A 238 4.25 4.60 20.87
CA ASN A 238 4.05 5.33 22.13
C ASN A 238 3.19 6.57 21.93
N ALA A 239 3.45 7.37 20.89
CA ALA A 239 2.69 8.59 20.60
C ALA A 239 1.21 8.29 20.33
N VAL A 240 0.91 7.27 19.54
CA VAL A 240 -0.47 6.82 19.27
C VAL A 240 -1.17 6.37 20.56
N ASN A 241 -0.51 5.56 21.39
CA ASN A 241 -1.09 5.08 22.65
C ASN A 241 -1.24 6.21 23.69
N ALA A 242 -0.32 7.16 23.75
CA ALA A 242 -0.42 8.33 24.64
C ALA A 242 -1.58 9.27 24.27
N VAL A 243 -1.91 9.37 22.97
CA VAL A 243 -2.94 10.32 22.48
C VAL A 243 -4.34 9.72 22.42
N PHE A 244 -4.47 8.40 22.18
CA PHE A 244 -5.77 7.72 22.00
C PHE A 244 -6.05 6.60 23.02
N GLY A 245 -5.04 6.11 23.75
CA GLY A 245 -5.16 4.97 24.67
C GLY A 245 -5.97 5.20 25.95
N SER A 246 -6.46 6.43 26.18
CA SER A 246 -7.44 6.70 27.25
C SER A 246 -8.84 6.18 26.92
N ASN A 247 -9.14 5.87 25.64
CA ASN A 247 -10.36 5.17 25.26
C ASN A 247 -10.23 3.68 25.62
N PRO A 248 -11.09 3.11 26.49
CA PRO A 248 -11.00 1.70 26.89
C PRO A 248 -11.29 0.70 25.77
N ARG A 249 -11.82 1.15 24.61
CA ARG A 249 -11.98 0.31 23.40
C ARG A 249 -10.82 0.44 22.42
N PHE A 250 -9.85 1.32 22.68
CA PHE A 250 -8.75 1.57 21.76
C PHE A 250 -7.83 0.34 21.60
N THR A 251 -7.55 0.00 20.35
CA THR A 251 -6.60 -1.05 19.97
C THR A 251 -5.53 -0.48 19.03
N SER A 252 -4.28 -0.54 19.48
CA SER A 252 -3.10 -0.28 18.64
C SER A 252 -2.76 -1.54 17.85
N LEU A 253 -3.24 -1.61 16.61
CA LEU A 253 -3.02 -2.73 15.70
C LEU A 253 -1.58 -2.78 15.18
N MET A 254 -1.08 -3.99 14.94
CA MET A 254 0.20 -4.22 14.29
C MET A 254 0.00 -4.73 12.86
N CYS A 255 0.63 -4.06 11.88
CA CYS A 255 0.62 -4.48 10.49
C CYS A 255 1.23 -5.89 10.31
N PHE A 256 0.43 -6.86 9.86
CA PHE A 256 0.87 -8.25 9.72
C PHE A 256 1.99 -8.44 8.66
N PHE A 257 2.07 -7.57 7.64
CA PHE A 257 3.19 -7.57 6.70
C PHE A 257 4.53 -7.28 7.40
N HIS A 258 4.57 -6.33 8.35
CA HIS A 258 5.77 -6.04 9.12
C HIS A 258 6.16 -7.17 10.06
N VAL A 259 5.19 -7.82 10.71
CA VAL A 259 5.43 -9.05 11.50
C VAL A 259 6.09 -10.10 10.62
N MET A 260 5.49 -10.43 9.47
CA MET A 260 6.03 -11.44 8.55
C MET A 260 7.41 -11.05 8.02
N GLN A 261 7.65 -9.80 7.63
CA GLN A 261 8.96 -9.33 7.16
C GLN A 261 10.06 -9.55 8.21
N LYS A 262 9.79 -9.23 9.48
CA LYS A 262 10.76 -9.43 10.57
C LYS A 262 10.95 -10.92 10.89
N VAL A 263 9.87 -11.72 10.87
CA VAL A 263 9.93 -13.17 11.03
C VAL A 263 10.76 -13.83 9.92
N TYR A 264 10.57 -13.45 8.66
CA TYR A 264 11.32 -14.01 7.53
C TYR A 264 12.83 -13.80 7.66
N ARG A 265 13.27 -12.67 8.23
CA ARG A 265 14.67 -12.42 8.59
C ARG A 265 15.12 -13.34 9.71
N ALA A 266 14.34 -13.46 10.78
CA ALA A 266 14.65 -14.31 11.93
C ALA A 266 14.78 -15.81 11.58
N ILE A 267 13.92 -16.33 10.70
CA ILE A 267 13.94 -17.74 10.26
C ILE A 267 14.85 -17.99 9.05
N SER A 268 15.61 -16.98 8.59
CA SER A 268 16.39 -17.06 7.34
C SER A 268 17.43 -18.19 7.32
N ALA A 269 18.00 -18.55 8.48
CA ALA A 269 18.99 -19.61 8.64
C ALA A 269 18.39 -21.03 8.80
N PHE A 270 17.08 -21.17 9.03
CA PHE A 270 16.46 -22.48 9.29
C PHE A 270 16.31 -23.35 8.02
N PRO A 271 16.07 -24.67 8.15
CA PRO A 271 15.69 -25.51 7.02
C PRO A 271 14.38 -25.06 6.36
N SER A 272 14.23 -25.28 5.06
CA SER A 272 13.05 -24.84 4.28
C SER A 272 11.72 -25.36 4.84
N ASP A 273 11.67 -26.61 5.29
CA ASP A 273 10.46 -27.22 5.84
C ASP A 273 10.08 -26.60 7.19
N THR A 274 11.07 -26.33 8.05
CA THR A 274 10.89 -25.60 9.30
C THR A 274 10.34 -24.19 9.06
N LYS A 275 10.87 -23.46 8.05
CA LYS A 275 10.31 -22.16 7.66
C LYS A 275 8.87 -22.28 7.20
N ALA A 276 8.56 -23.30 6.38
CA ALA A 276 7.22 -23.50 5.85
C ALA A 276 6.20 -23.78 6.99
N ILE A 277 6.56 -24.58 7.99
CA ILE A 277 5.73 -24.85 9.17
C ILE A 277 5.53 -23.57 10.00
N ILE A 278 6.61 -22.85 10.35
CA ILE A 278 6.52 -21.61 11.14
C ILE A 278 5.64 -20.56 10.44
N VAL A 279 5.83 -20.38 9.12
CA VAL A 279 5.00 -19.48 8.33
C VAL A 279 3.55 -19.95 8.33
N ARG A 280 3.28 -21.24 8.12
CA ARG A 280 1.92 -21.80 8.11
C ARG A 280 1.19 -21.47 9.40
N ASP A 281 1.79 -21.82 10.54
CA ASP A 281 1.24 -21.62 11.89
C ASP A 281 0.97 -20.12 12.18
N LEU A 282 1.81 -19.22 11.67
CA LEU A 282 1.60 -17.77 11.79
C LEU A 282 0.42 -17.25 10.97
N TYR A 283 0.15 -17.80 9.79
CA TYR A 283 -1.08 -17.47 9.06
C TYR A 283 -2.30 -18.06 9.74
N ASP A 284 -2.19 -19.25 10.34
CA ASP A 284 -3.32 -19.88 11.03
C ASP A 284 -3.69 -19.06 12.28
N MET A 285 -2.68 -18.60 13.04
CA MET A 285 -2.85 -17.60 14.10
C MET A 285 -3.37 -16.24 13.62
N HIS A 286 -3.01 -15.78 12.42
CA HIS A 286 -3.53 -14.52 11.85
C HIS A 286 -5.03 -14.61 11.55
N PHE A 287 -5.47 -15.78 11.06
CA PHE A 287 -6.85 -16.10 10.71
C PHE A 287 -7.70 -16.67 11.85
N ALA A 288 -7.17 -16.68 13.09
CA ALA A 288 -7.94 -17.00 14.29
C ALA A 288 -9.24 -16.20 14.34
N ARG A 289 -10.36 -16.87 14.60
CA ARG A 289 -11.70 -16.27 14.66
C ARG A 289 -12.03 -15.69 16.03
N SER A 290 -11.22 -16.00 17.04
CA SER A 290 -11.37 -15.45 18.40
C SER A 290 -10.04 -15.43 19.14
N HIS A 291 -9.98 -14.61 20.19
CA HIS A 291 -8.85 -14.59 21.12
C HIS A 291 -8.58 -15.96 21.76
N MET A 292 -9.62 -16.72 22.10
CA MET A 292 -9.49 -18.07 22.69
C MET A 292 -8.86 -19.07 21.71
N GLU A 293 -9.23 -19.01 20.44
CA GLU A 293 -8.65 -19.86 19.39
C GLU A 293 -7.19 -19.49 19.14
N PHE A 294 -6.88 -18.19 19.07
CA PHE A 294 -5.51 -17.69 18.97
C PHE A 294 -4.63 -18.15 20.14
N VAL A 295 -5.12 -18.05 21.38
CA VAL A 295 -4.38 -18.48 22.58
C VAL A 295 -4.02 -19.96 22.51
N ARG A 296 -4.95 -20.84 22.10
CA ARG A 296 -4.66 -22.27 21.90
C ARG A 296 -3.58 -22.49 20.84
N MET A 297 -3.75 -21.90 19.65
CA MET A 297 -2.79 -22.05 18.56
C MET A 297 -1.40 -21.50 18.93
N ARG A 298 -1.34 -20.38 19.66
CA ARG A 298 -0.12 -19.77 20.19
C ARG A 298 0.59 -20.71 21.17
N ASP A 299 -0.15 -21.30 22.10
CA ASP A 299 0.43 -22.13 23.15
C ASP A 299 0.92 -23.48 22.59
N ASP A 300 0.16 -24.08 21.68
CA ASP A 300 0.58 -25.26 20.92
C ASP A 300 1.82 -24.98 20.04
N PHE A 301 1.84 -23.83 19.35
CA PHE A 301 2.99 -23.37 18.54
C PHE A 301 4.24 -23.18 19.40
N LEU A 302 4.13 -22.46 20.51
CA LEU A 302 5.24 -22.24 21.43
C LEU A 302 5.70 -23.53 22.13
N SER A 303 4.81 -24.51 22.34
CA SER A 303 5.23 -25.85 22.80
C SER A 303 6.12 -26.51 21.75
N ARG A 304 5.62 -26.69 20.52
CA ARG A 304 6.38 -27.33 19.43
C ARG A 304 7.74 -26.69 19.15
N LEU A 305 7.85 -25.36 19.27
CA LEU A 305 9.13 -24.67 19.12
C LEU A 305 10.09 -24.87 20.31
N ARG A 306 9.59 -25.14 21.51
CA ARG A 306 10.45 -25.41 22.69
C ARG A 306 10.89 -26.87 22.77
N ASP A 307 10.13 -27.78 22.17
CA ASP A 307 10.49 -29.20 22.06
C ASP A 307 11.70 -29.44 21.12
N VAL A 308 12.06 -28.44 20.29
CA VAL A 308 13.22 -28.47 19.38
C VAL A 308 14.31 -27.51 19.90
N PRO A 309 15.47 -27.98 20.39
CA PRO A 309 16.50 -27.15 21.02
C PRO A 309 16.95 -25.94 20.19
N GLU A 310 17.09 -26.12 18.87
CA GLU A 310 17.51 -25.09 17.91
C GLU A 310 16.48 -23.95 17.75
N LEU A 311 15.21 -24.20 18.11
CA LEU A 311 14.10 -23.26 17.97
C LEU A 311 13.73 -22.54 19.28
N ILE A 312 14.32 -22.91 20.42
CA ILE A 312 14.04 -22.29 21.73
C ILE A 312 14.28 -20.77 21.70
N GLY A 313 15.41 -20.32 21.12
CA GLY A 313 15.71 -18.88 21.00
C GLY A 313 14.72 -18.14 20.10
N PHE A 314 14.22 -18.81 19.05
CA PHE A 314 13.16 -18.25 18.19
C PHE A 314 11.81 -18.24 18.91
N ALA A 315 11.49 -19.24 19.73
CA ALA A 315 10.29 -19.25 20.57
C ALA A 315 10.29 -18.08 21.57
N GLN A 316 11.43 -17.79 22.19
CA GLN A 316 11.61 -16.63 23.08
C GLN A 316 11.42 -15.31 22.32
N TYR A 317 12.04 -15.16 21.15
CA TYR A 317 11.85 -14.00 20.26
C TYR A 317 10.37 -13.79 19.88
N MET A 318 9.70 -14.84 19.40
CA MET A 318 8.30 -14.79 19.01
C MET A 318 7.39 -14.45 20.19
N SER A 319 7.61 -15.10 21.35
CA SER A 319 6.86 -14.84 22.57
C SER A 319 7.00 -13.38 23.02
N GLY A 320 8.22 -12.88 23.12
CA GLY A 320 8.52 -11.56 23.68
C GLY A 320 8.30 -10.36 22.75
N GLN A 321 8.13 -10.58 21.44
CA GLN A 321 7.92 -9.50 20.46
C GLN A 321 6.54 -9.53 19.81
N TRP A 322 6.08 -10.69 19.37
CA TRP A 322 4.93 -10.81 18.44
C TRP A 322 3.72 -11.53 19.02
N LEU A 323 3.88 -12.37 20.04
CA LEU A 323 2.78 -13.16 20.61
C LEU A 323 2.29 -12.65 21.97
N THR A 324 3.02 -11.72 22.58
CA THR A 324 2.64 -11.02 23.81
C THR A 324 3.03 -9.53 23.73
N GLY A 325 2.42 -8.70 24.57
CA GLY A 325 2.79 -7.29 24.69
C GLY A 325 2.46 -6.42 23.47
N ARG A 326 3.29 -5.38 23.24
CA ARG A 326 2.96 -4.18 22.44
C ARG A 326 2.60 -4.46 20.98
N TYR A 327 3.34 -5.34 20.31
CA TYR A 327 3.18 -5.62 18.87
C TYR A 327 2.39 -6.89 18.58
N SER A 328 1.57 -7.36 19.54
CA SER A 328 0.84 -8.62 19.43
C SER A 328 -0.49 -8.54 18.66
N ALA A 329 -1.06 -7.35 18.47
CA ALA A 329 -2.39 -7.15 17.88
C ALA A 329 -2.40 -7.15 16.33
N TRP A 330 -1.96 -8.26 15.71
CA TRP A 330 -1.93 -8.45 14.26
C TRP A 330 -2.93 -9.50 13.74
N GLN A 331 -3.74 -10.11 14.60
CA GLN A 331 -4.74 -11.11 14.19
C GLN A 331 -6.02 -10.44 13.67
N LEU A 332 -6.75 -11.11 12.79
CA LEU A 332 -7.93 -10.54 12.12
C LEU A 332 -9.11 -10.29 13.07
N TYR A 333 -9.25 -11.06 14.17
CA TYR A 333 -10.35 -10.91 15.12
C TYR A 333 -10.34 -9.58 15.92
N TRP A 334 -9.28 -8.78 15.86
CA TRP A 334 -9.25 -7.47 16.53
C TRP A 334 -10.15 -6.43 15.86
N THR A 335 -10.43 -6.59 14.56
CA THR A 335 -11.25 -5.66 13.77
C THR A 335 -12.45 -6.36 13.15
N PRO A 336 -13.52 -5.64 12.79
CA PRO A 336 -14.59 -6.20 11.98
C PRO A 336 -14.07 -6.79 10.65
N THR A 337 -14.70 -7.87 10.19
CA THR A 337 -14.42 -8.50 8.89
C THR A 337 -14.36 -7.48 7.76
N GLY A 338 -13.33 -7.57 6.92
CA GLY A 338 -13.11 -6.66 5.80
C GLY A 338 -12.07 -5.56 6.06
N PHE A 339 -11.82 -5.20 7.32
CA PHE A 339 -10.91 -4.10 7.66
C PHE A 339 -9.45 -4.40 7.27
N ALA A 340 -8.61 -3.35 7.29
CA ALA A 340 -7.21 -3.46 6.88
C ALA A 340 -6.34 -4.11 7.98
N SER A 341 -5.77 -5.29 7.69
CA SER A 341 -4.79 -5.96 8.56
C SER A 341 -3.32 -5.63 8.23
N THR A 342 -3.10 -4.75 7.24
CA THR A 342 -1.80 -4.20 6.87
C THR A 342 -1.91 -2.70 6.58
N ASN A 343 -0.78 -1.99 6.65
CA ASN A 343 -0.64 -0.57 6.28
C ASN A 343 -0.73 -0.32 4.75
N ASN A 344 -0.99 -1.35 3.94
CA ASN A 344 -1.14 -1.22 2.48
C ASN A 344 -2.06 -0.07 2.02
N PRO A 345 -3.18 0.29 2.70
CA PRO A 345 -3.97 1.46 2.32
C PRO A 345 -3.16 2.77 2.31
N VAL A 346 -2.38 3.04 3.36
CA VAL A 346 -1.55 4.25 3.46
C VAL A 346 -0.27 4.14 2.63
N GLU A 347 0.38 2.97 2.53
CA GLU A 347 1.50 2.76 1.60
C GLU A 347 1.11 3.00 0.14
N THR A 348 -0.09 2.56 -0.25
CA THR A 348 -0.63 2.81 -1.60
C THR A 348 -0.84 4.30 -1.83
N PHE A 349 -1.35 5.03 -0.83
CA PHE A 349 -1.45 6.48 -0.90
C PHE A 349 -0.08 7.16 -0.96
N ASN A 350 0.91 6.71 -0.18
CA ASN A 350 2.29 7.20 -0.24
C ASN A 350 2.92 7.02 -1.63
N ALA A 351 2.64 5.90 -2.29
CA ALA A 351 3.06 5.65 -3.66
C ALA A 351 2.38 6.61 -4.66
N VAL A 352 1.11 6.95 -4.45
CA VAL A 352 0.37 7.98 -5.20
C VAL A 352 0.95 9.38 -4.95
N LEU A 353 1.19 9.76 -3.69
CA LEU A 353 1.79 11.04 -3.30
C LEU A 353 3.16 11.23 -3.99
N LYS A 354 3.99 10.19 -3.94
CA LYS A 354 5.30 10.15 -4.61
C LYS A 354 5.19 10.14 -6.13
N ARG A 355 4.18 9.50 -6.72
CA ARG A 355 4.02 9.41 -8.19
C ARG A 355 3.50 10.72 -8.78
N ASP A 356 2.46 11.30 -8.19
CA ASP A 356 1.66 12.35 -8.82
C ASP A 356 2.09 13.76 -8.42
N TYR A 357 2.50 13.96 -7.16
CA TYR A 357 2.81 15.30 -6.62
C TYR A 357 4.31 15.59 -6.61
N THR A 358 5.15 14.67 -6.14
CA THR A 358 6.62 14.89 -6.17
C THR A 358 7.31 14.30 -7.40
N LEU A 359 6.59 13.58 -8.27
CA LEU A 359 7.13 12.93 -9.47
C LEU A 359 8.35 12.03 -9.19
N ARG A 360 8.37 11.42 -7.99
CA ARG A 360 9.46 10.63 -7.38
C ARG A 360 10.77 11.39 -7.20
N ARG A 361 10.71 12.72 -7.13
CA ARG A 361 11.85 13.61 -6.89
C ARG A 361 11.84 14.11 -5.44
N ARG A 362 13.03 14.44 -4.94
CA ARG A 362 13.18 15.23 -3.72
C ARG A 362 12.94 16.70 -4.08
N LEU A 363 12.09 17.37 -3.31
CA LEU A 363 11.78 18.80 -3.46
C LEU A 363 12.49 19.65 -2.40
N LYS A 364 12.63 20.95 -2.65
CA LYS A 364 12.93 21.95 -1.60
C LYS A 364 11.66 22.22 -0.77
N MET A 365 11.81 22.70 0.46
CA MET A 365 10.71 22.79 1.42
C MET A 365 9.52 23.62 0.93
N GLY A 366 9.75 24.82 0.38
CA GLY A 366 8.65 25.67 -0.11
C GLY A 366 7.88 25.05 -1.30
N ALA A 367 8.54 24.20 -2.09
CA ALA A 367 7.90 23.43 -3.16
C ALA A 367 7.15 22.21 -2.62
N LEU A 368 7.71 21.49 -1.63
CA LEU A 368 6.99 20.37 -1.00
C LEU A 368 5.72 20.87 -0.29
N LEU A 369 5.80 21.97 0.47
CA LEU A 369 4.63 22.59 1.11
C LEU A 369 3.53 22.91 0.10
N GLN A 370 3.89 23.44 -1.06
CA GLN A 370 2.94 23.70 -2.16
C GLN A 370 2.33 22.40 -2.70
N GLU A 371 3.11 21.36 -2.96
CA GLU A 371 2.59 20.09 -3.47
C GLU A 371 1.72 19.32 -2.46
N LEU A 372 2.07 19.37 -1.16
CA LEU A 372 1.23 18.82 -0.10
C LEU A 372 -0.09 19.61 0.02
N SER A 373 -0.04 20.94 -0.12
CA SER A 373 -1.24 21.79 -0.16
C SER A 373 -2.14 21.45 -1.36
N ASN A 374 -1.56 21.31 -2.56
CA ASN A 374 -2.28 20.90 -3.77
C ASN A 374 -2.95 19.52 -3.55
N CYS A 375 -2.22 18.56 -2.98
CA CYS A 375 -2.75 17.24 -2.65
C CYS A 375 -3.92 17.31 -1.66
N CYS A 376 -3.83 18.14 -0.61
CA CYS A 376 -4.94 18.35 0.32
C CYS A 376 -6.18 18.90 -0.40
N GLN A 377 -6.02 19.85 -1.32
CA GLN A 377 -7.12 20.41 -2.12
C GLN A 377 -7.77 19.35 -3.01
N ASP A 378 -6.97 18.63 -3.82
CA ASP A 378 -7.46 17.57 -4.72
C ASP A 378 -8.21 16.47 -3.96
N LYS A 379 -7.65 16.02 -2.83
CA LYS A 379 -8.27 14.96 -2.01
C LYS A 379 -9.49 15.46 -1.22
N SER A 380 -9.70 16.77 -1.13
CA SER A 380 -10.93 17.37 -0.58
C SER A 380 -12.04 17.49 -1.62
N ALA A 381 -11.67 17.83 -2.86
CA ALA A 381 -12.62 17.90 -3.99
C ALA A 381 -13.01 16.52 -4.53
N SER A 382 -12.22 15.48 -4.25
CA SER A 382 -12.48 14.11 -4.71
C SER A 382 -13.68 13.46 -3.99
N GLU A 383 -14.71 13.11 -4.75
CA GLU A 383 -15.93 12.40 -4.32
C GLU A 383 -15.69 10.91 -3.94
N ARG A 384 -14.51 10.53 -3.42
CA ARG A 384 -14.29 9.14 -3.02
C ARG A 384 -15.20 8.79 -1.84
N LEU A 385 -16.31 8.11 -2.14
CA LEU A 385 -17.23 7.58 -1.15
C LEU A 385 -16.49 6.63 -0.19
N PHE A 386 -16.81 6.76 1.09
CA PHE A 386 -16.30 5.89 2.14
C PHE A 386 -17.23 4.69 2.28
N SER A 387 -16.71 3.49 2.11
CA SER A 387 -17.52 2.28 2.11
C SER A 387 -17.68 1.70 3.52
N LEU A 388 -18.91 1.68 4.03
CA LEU A 388 -19.27 0.91 5.25
C LEU A 388 -19.44 -0.59 4.94
N GLU A 389 -19.57 -0.95 3.67
CA GLU A 389 -19.66 -2.33 3.18
C GLU A 389 -18.35 -2.76 2.51
N VAL A 390 -18.15 -4.07 2.39
CA VAL A 390 -16.98 -4.65 1.72
C VAL A 390 -17.22 -4.69 0.21
N VAL A 391 -16.39 -3.98 -0.57
CA VAL A 391 -16.44 -4.03 -2.03
C VAL A 391 -15.35 -4.96 -2.57
N ALA A 392 -15.73 -5.81 -3.52
CA ALA A 392 -14.80 -6.71 -4.20
C ALA A 392 -13.76 -5.92 -5.02
N SER A 393 -12.47 -6.22 -4.82
CA SER A 393 -11.42 -5.55 -5.60
C SER A 393 -11.45 -6.02 -7.06
N PRO A 394 -11.13 -5.15 -8.04
CA PRO A 394 -11.05 -5.55 -9.46
C PRO A 394 -10.09 -6.73 -9.70
N THR A 395 -9.02 -6.84 -8.90
CA THR A 395 -8.09 -7.97 -8.93
C THR A 395 -8.75 -9.28 -8.51
N LEU A 396 -9.56 -9.28 -7.45
CA LEU A 396 -10.29 -10.47 -7.00
C LEU A 396 -11.38 -10.86 -8.01
N VAL A 397 -12.13 -9.88 -8.53
CA VAL A 397 -13.13 -10.07 -9.60
C VAL A 397 -12.49 -10.68 -10.86
N ARG A 398 -11.32 -10.19 -11.28
CA ARG A 398 -10.55 -10.77 -12.40
C ARG A 398 -10.10 -12.19 -12.09
N ARG A 399 -9.55 -12.44 -10.90
CA ARG A 399 -9.08 -13.77 -10.47
C ARG A 399 -10.21 -14.81 -10.53
N VAL A 400 -11.43 -14.45 -10.12
CA VAL A 400 -12.61 -15.32 -10.24
C VAL A 400 -12.90 -15.66 -11.71
N SER A 401 -12.79 -14.69 -12.63
CA SER A 401 -12.96 -14.96 -14.07
C SER A 401 -11.90 -15.93 -14.61
N GLU A 402 -10.64 -15.75 -14.22
CA GLU A 402 -9.53 -16.64 -14.59
C GLU A 402 -9.75 -18.04 -14.00
N MET A 403 -10.14 -18.17 -12.73
CA MET A 403 -10.41 -19.45 -12.08
C MET A 403 -11.59 -20.23 -12.69
N ILE A 404 -12.68 -19.54 -13.07
CA ILE A 404 -13.80 -20.15 -13.80
C ILE A 404 -13.31 -20.70 -15.15
N ARG A 405 -12.53 -19.92 -15.89
CA ARG A 405 -11.98 -20.31 -17.20
C ARG A 405 -11.09 -21.56 -17.10
N GLU A 406 -10.24 -21.62 -16.08
CA GLU A 406 -9.38 -22.79 -15.80
C GLU A 406 -10.12 -23.97 -15.14
N LYS A 407 -11.44 -23.88 -14.93
CA LYS A 407 -12.27 -24.88 -14.21
C LYS A 407 -11.79 -25.18 -12.78
N LEU A 408 -11.18 -24.18 -12.14
CA LEU A 408 -10.68 -24.25 -10.76
C LEU A 408 -11.74 -23.81 -9.73
N LEU A 409 -12.92 -23.40 -10.19
CA LEU A 409 -14.03 -22.94 -9.36
C LEU A 409 -15.34 -23.32 -10.07
N TYR A 410 -16.16 -24.14 -9.43
CA TYR A 410 -17.41 -24.67 -10.00
C TYR A 410 -18.45 -24.99 -8.92
N ALA A 411 -19.71 -25.15 -9.32
CA ALA A 411 -20.78 -25.53 -8.41
C ALA A 411 -20.63 -26.99 -7.96
N GLY A 412 -20.71 -27.24 -6.65
CA GLY A 412 -20.79 -28.59 -6.08
C GLY A 412 -22.11 -29.26 -6.44
N GLY A 413 -22.08 -30.57 -6.65
CA GLY A 413 -23.29 -31.33 -6.96
C GLY A 413 -24.27 -31.37 -5.79
N LEU A 414 -25.57 -31.29 -6.08
CA LEU A 414 -26.63 -31.66 -5.16
C LEU A 414 -26.64 -33.20 -5.06
N GLU A 415 -26.19 -33.75 -3.93
CA GLU A 415 -26.48 -35.16 -3.63
C GLU A 415 -27.95 -35.33 -3.24
N HIS A 416 -28.50 -36.52 -3.53
CA HIS A 416 -29.92 -36.79 -3.39
C HIS A 416 -30.35 -36.75 -1.91
N GLY A 417 -31.05 -35.67 -1.50
CA GLY A 417 -31.70 -35.59 -0.20
C GLY A 417 -31.59 -34.24 0.51
N GLU A 418 -30.63 -33.39 0.15
CA GLU A 418 -30.60 -32.01 0.66
C GLU A 418 -31.72 -31.19 -0.01
N ILE A 419 -32.73 -30.80 0.78
CA ILE A 419 -33.71 -29.80 0.36
C ILE A 419 -32.93 -28.55 -0.07
N ALA A 420 -33.21 -28.05 -1.28
CA ALA A 420 -32.62 -26.81 -1.77
C ALA A 420 -33.03 -25.65 -0.85
N SER A 421 -32.17 -25.34 0.12
CA SER A 421 -32.27 -24.15 0.96
C SER A 421 -32.23 -22.94 0.03
N ALA A 422 -33.38 -22.27 -0.11
CA ALA A 422 -33.50 -21.09 -0.96
C ALA A 422 -32.40 -20.07 -0.57
N GLY A 423 -31.54 -19.73 -1.52
CA GLY A 423 -30.40 -18.82 -1.29
C GLY A 423 -29.07 -19.48 -0.87
N CYS A 424 -28.90 -20.80 -0.97
CA CYS A 424 -27.61 -21.46 -0.71
C CYS A 424 -27.07 -22.21 -1.94
N ILE A 425 -25.77 -22.07 -2.21
CA ILE A 425 -25.04 -22.82 -3.26
C ILE A 425 -23.74 -23.41 -2.69
N ARG A 426 -23.41 -24.65 -3.08
CA ARG A 426 -22.10 -25.26 -2.80
C ARG A 426 -21.11 -24.86 -3.90
N VAL A 427 -19.93 -24.35 -3.53
CA VAL A 427 -18.87 -23.95 -4.46
C VAL A 427 -17.59 -24.70 -4.14
N VAL A 428 -17.07 -25.45 -5.11
CA VAL A 428 -15.83 -26.21 -5.00
C VAL A 428 -14.68 -25.39 -5.56
N TYR A 429 -13.66 -25.16 -4.72
CA TYR A 429 -12.37 -24.61 -5.11
C TYR A 429 -11.37 -25.73 -5.39
N CYS A 430 -10.63 -25.62 -6.49
CA CYS A 430 -9.45 -26.42 -6.80
C CYS A 430 -8.20 -25.53 -6.87
N PRO A 431 -7.10 -25.84 -6.15
CA PRO A 431 -5.88 -25.02 -6.18
C PRO A 431 -5.22 -24.92 -7.58
N ALA A 432 -4.94 -23.69 -8.00
CA ALA A 432 -4.24 -23.39 -9.25
C ALA A 432 -2.76 -23.83 -9.22
N LYS A 433 -2.22 -24.21 -10.38
CA LYS A 433 -0.76 -24.27 -10.58
C LYS A 433 -0.19 -22.85 -10.65
N ARG A 434 0.98 -22.63 -10.05
CA ARG A 434 1.56 -21.30 -9.81
C ARG A 434 2.03 -20.59 -11.08
N ILE A 435 1.95 -19.26 -11.07
CA ILE A 435 2.64 -18.36 -12.01
C ILE A 435 3.60 -17.49 -11.20
N LEU A 436 4.84 -17.30 -11.68
CA LEU A 436 5.83 -16.47 -11.02
C LEU A 436 5.50 -14.98 -11.27
N VAL A 437 5.41 -14.17 -10.22
CA VAL A 437 5.12 -12.73 -10.33
C VAL A 437 6.41 -11.96 -10.59
N SER A 438 6.45 -11.15 -11.65
CA SER A 438 7.64 -10.35 -12.00
C SER A 438 7.92 -9.23 -10.97
N PRO A 439 9.19 -8.85 -10.74
CA PRO A 439 9.56 -7.85 -9.72
C PRO A 439 8.85 -6.50 -9.88
N ASN A 440 8.14 -6.03 -8.84
CA ASN A 440 7.44 -4.75 -8.81
C ASN A 440 7.99 -3.83 -7.70
N ASN A 441 8.95 -2.96 -8.04
CA ASN A 441 9.35 -1.78 -7.25
C ASN A 441 9.81 -2.06 -5.81
N ARG A 442 10.15 -3.31 -5.51
CA ARG A 442 10.43 -3.87 -4.18
C ARG A 442 11.77 -4.59 -4.24
N SER A 443 12.50 -4.60 -3.13
CA SER A 443 13.63 -5.50 -2.92
C SER A 443 13.23 -6.97 -3.14
N GLU A 444 14.21 -7.82 -3.47
CA GLU A 444 14.00 -9.27 -3.66
C GLU A 444 13.37 -9.92 -2.42
N GLU A 445 13.80 -9.49 -1.23
CA GLU A 445 13.20 -9.88 0.04
C GLU A 445 11.70 -9.50 0.10
N GLY A 446 11.34 -8.24 -0.17
CA GLY A 446 9.95 -7.79 -0.13
C GLY A 446 9.05 -8.52 -1.16
N ILE A 447 9.61 -8.89 -2.31
CA ILE A 447 8.93 -9.73 -3.31
C ILE A 447 8.71 -11.14 -2.76
N ALA A 448 9.73 -11.76 -2.17
CA ALA A 448 9.65 -13.09 -1.60
C ALA A 448 8.60 -13.17 -0.46
N VAL A 449 8.59 -12.19 0.44
CA VAL A 449 7.55 -12.06 1.48
C VAL A 449 6.17 -11.98 0.82
N THR A 450 5.96 -11.04 -0.10
CA THR A 450 4.66 -10.82 -0.78
C THR A 450 4.16 -12.08 -1.49
N ALA A 451 5.03 -12.79 -2.20
CA ALA A 451 4.69 -14.01 -2.92
C ALA A 451 4.25 -15.13 -1.95
N GLN A 452 4.96 -15.30 -0.83
CA GLN A 452 4.58 -16.26 0.20
C GLN A 452 3.30 -15.84 0.96
N MET A 453 3.05 -14.54 1.14
CA MET A 453 1.75 -14.07 1.64
C MET A 453 0.63 -14.46 0.68
N GLY A 454 0.81 -14.24 -0.63
CA GLY A 454 -0.17 -14.62 -1.64
C GLY A 454 -0.50 -16.12 -1.64
N VAL A 455 0.51 -16.98 -1.42
CA VAL A 455 0.31 -18.43 -1.28
C VAL A 455 -0.50 -18.78 -0.03
N ASN A 456 -0.17 -18.19 1.13
CA ASN A 456 -0.89 -18.50 2.37
C ASN A 456 -2.30 -17.88 2.41
N TYR A 457 -2.50 -16.69 1.83
CA TYR A 457 -3.84 -16.15 1.66
C TYR A 457 -4.68 -16.99 0.69
N ALA A 458 -4.12 -17.50 -0.40
CA ALA A 458 -4.83 -18.45 -1.26
C ALA A 458 -5.15 -19.78 -0.55
N ARG A 459 -4.31 -20.24 0.39
CA ARG A 459 -4.60 -21.41 1.25
C ARG A 459 -5.87 -21.22 2.07
N MET A 460 -6.08 -20.02 2.63
CA MET A 460 -7.28 -19.68 3.42
C MET A 460 -8.61 -19.71 2.63
N GLU A 461 -8.57 -19.91 1.31
CA GLU A 461 -9.76 -20.12 0.49
C GLU A 461 -10.16 -21.59 0.38
N PHE A 462 -9.26 -22.56 0.58
CA PHE A 462 -9.58 -23.99 0.34
C PHE A 462 -9.22 -24.94 1.47
N GLU A 463 -8.40 -24.49 2.42
CA GLU A 463 -8.08 -25.29 3.59
C GLU A 463 -9.31 -25.42 4.51
N GLY A 464 -9.58 -26.65 4.97
CA GLY A 464 -10.81 -26.97 5.69
C GLY A 464 -12.08 -26.99 4.81
N GLN A 465 -11.97 -26.93 3.48
CA GLN A 465 -13.13 -27.04 2.58
C GLN A 465 -13.87 -28.37 2.81
N PRO A 466 -15.19 -28.34 3.11
CA PRO A 466 -15.99 -29.56 3.28
C PRO A 466 -16.08 -30.42 2.02
N TYR A 467 -16.46 -31.69 2.20
CA TYR A 467 -16.86 -32.53 1.07
C TYR A 467 -18.01 -31.86 0.29
N GLY A 468 -17.92 -31.86 -1.04
CA GLY A 468 -18.86 -31.15 -1.91
C GLY A 468 -18.64 -29.63 -2.02
N GLY A 469 -17.65 -29.05 -1.33
CA GLY A 469 -17.28 -27.63 -1.43
C GLY A 469 -17.85 -26.76 -0.30
N TRP A 470 -17.52 -25.47 -0.34
CA TRP A 470 -18.01 -24.48 0.61
C TRP A 470 -19.49 -24.16 0.38
N VAL A 471 -20.29 -24.17 1.45
CA VAL A 471 -21.63 -23.58 1.41
C VAL A 471 -21.50 -22.06 1.39
N VAL A 472 -22.14 -21.43 0.41
CA VAL A 472 -22.25 -19.98 0.24
C VAL A 472 -23.73 -19.61 0.38
N ASP A 473 -24.02 -18.72 1.34
CA ASP A 473 -25.31 -18.06 1.47
C ASP A 473 -25.29 -16.83 0.56
N THR A 474 -26.14 -16.84 -0.47
CA THR A 474 -26.19 -15.83 -1.53
C THR A 474 -27.08 -14.65 -1.18
N ALA A 475 -27.91 -14.76 -0.15
CA ALA A 475 -28.71 -13.65 0.37
C ALA A 475 -27.88 -12.78 1.34
N ARG A 476 -26.99 -13.40 2.12
CA ARG A 476 -26.08 -12.72 3.06
C ARG A 476 -24.67 -12.51 2.52
N MET A 477 -24.40 -12.95 1.29
CA MET A 477 -23.08 -12.91 0.65
C MET A 477 -21.96 -13.50 1.54
N TYR A 478 -22.30 -14.59 2.23
CA TYR A 478 -21.50 -15.19 3.30
C TYR A 478 -20.88 -16.53 2.87
N CYS A 479 -19.64 -16.77 3.30
CA CYS A 479 -18.94 -18.04 3.11
C CYS A 479 -18.12 -18.41 4.35
N GLN A 480 -18.06 -19.70 4.68
CA GLN A 480 -17.35 -20.20 5.86
C GLN A 480 -15.82 -20.26 5.72
N CYS A 481 -15.25 -19.98 4.54
CA CYS A 481 -13.79 -20.02 4.35
C CYS A 481 -13.07 -18.91 5.13
N SER A 482 -11.85 -19.19 5.61
CA SER A 482 -11.09 -18.24 6.42
C SER A 482 -10.75 -16.94 5.67
N TYR A 483 -10.58 -16.99 4.34
CA TYR A 483 -10.42 -15.80 3.51
C TYR A 483 -11.63 -14.85 3.60
N TRP A 484 -12.86 -15.38 3.60
CA TRP A 484 -14.07 -14.57 3.78
C TRP A 484 -14.10 -13.95 5.17
N PHE A 485 -13.79 -14.72 6.22
CA PHE A 485 -13.73 -14.22 7.60
C PHE A 485 -12.79 -13.01 7.75
N GLY A 486 -11.62 -13.05 7.13
CA GLY A 486 -10.70 -11.91 7.15
C GLY A 486 -11.17 -10.72 6.31
N PHE A 487 -11.60 -10.96 5.07
CA PHE A 487 -11.73 -9.91 4.07
C PHE A 487 -13.15 -9.51 3.68
N GLY A 488 -14.18 -10.21 4.17
CA GLY A 488 -15.61 -10.00 3.92
C GLY A 488 -16.09 -10.33 2.51
N VAL A 489 -15.18 -10.81 1.66
CA VAL A 489 -15.43 -11.22 0.28
C VAL A 489 -14.41 -12.28 -0.09
N CYS A 490 -14.82 -13.29 -0.83
CA CYS A 490 -13.94 -14.36 -1.31
C CYS A 490 -14.36 -14.83 -2.70
N VAL A 491 -13.53 -15.66 -3.32
CA VAL A 491 -13.81 -16.19 -4.68
C VAL A 491 -15.13 -16.96 -4.77
N HIS A 492 -15.56 -17.65 -3.71
CA HIS A 492 -16.81 -18.44 -3.70
C HIS A 492 -18.06 -17.56 -3.76
N VAL A 493 -18.10 -16.47 -2.98
CA VAL A 493 -19.20 -15.52 -2.97
C VAL A 493 -19.37 -14.86 -4.34
N LEU A 494 -18.25 -14.43 -4.93
CA LEU A 494 -18.25 -13.80 -6.26
C LEU A 494 -18.56 -14.80 -7.40
N PHE A 495 -18.25 -16.09 -7.21
CA PHE A 495 -18.68 -17.13 -8.13
C PHE A 495 -20.19 -17.34 -8.05
N ALA A 496 -20.72 -17.55 -6.84
CA ALA A 496 -22.15 -17.73 -6.58
C ALA A 496 -22.98 -16.58 -7.18
N GLN A 497 -22.57 -15.34 -6.92
CA GLN A 497 -23.17 -14.13 -7.48
C GLN A 497 -23.21 -14.11 -9.02
N ARG A 498 -22.20 -14.65 -9.70
CA ARG A 498 -22.19 -14.76 -11.17
C ARG A 498 -23.01 -15.91 -11.72
N THR A 499 -23.20 -16.97 -10.93
CA THR A 499 -24.04 -18.12 -11.30
C THR A 499 -25.52 -17.78 -11.18
N LEU A 500 -25.87 -16.79 -10.35
CA LEU A 500 -27.24 -16.29 -10.18
C LEU A 500 -27.47 -15.07 -11.07
N GLU A 501 -28.09 -15.28 -12.25
CA GLU A 501 -28.38 -14.22 -13.24
C GLU A 501 -29.30 -13.07 -12.73
N TYR A 502 -29.80 -13.17 -11.50
CA TYR A 502 -30.68 -12.21 -10.86
C TYR A 502 -30.03 -11.41 -9.72
N LEU A 503 -28.72 -11.49 -9.48
CA LEU A 503 -28.04 -10.69 -8.45
C LEU A 503 -27.03 -9.69 -9.06
N ASP A 504 -27.09 -8.42 -8.61
CA ASP A 504 -26.09 -7.42 -8.95
C ASP A 504 -24.78 -7.60 -8.14
N CYS A 505 -23.78 -6.76 -8.42
CA CYS A 505 -22.47 -6.81 -7.74
C CYS A 505 -22.52 -6.48 -6.22
N SER A 506 -23.63 -5.95 -5.72
CA SER A 506 -23.92 -5.72 -4.30
C SER A 506 -24.80 -6.82 -3.67
N GLY A 507 -25.21 -7.83 -4.43
CA GLY A 507 -26.10 -8.90 -3.95
C GLY A 507 -27.58 -8.52 -3.93
N ARG A 508 -27.99 -7.47 -4.66
CA ARG A 508 -29.39 -7.05 -4.77
C ARG A 508 -30.06 -7.73 -5.97
N GLU A 509 -31.35 -8.05 -5.82
CA GLU A 509 -32.12 -8.66 -6.91
C GLU A 509 -32.28 -7.72 -8.12
N ILE A 510 -32.06 -8.27 -9.31
CA ILE A 510 -32.20 -7.61 -10.61
C ILE A 510 -32.96 -8.51 -11.59
N LEU A 511 -33.60 -7.89 -12.59
CA LEU A 511 -34.37 -8.61 -13.60
C LEU A 511 -33.46 -9.40 -14.57
N VAL A 512 -33.69 -10.71 -14.64
CA VAL A 512 -32.99 -11.61 -15.58
C VAL A 512 -33.32 -11.24 -17.03
N THR A 513 -32.29 -11.09 -17.87
CA THR A 513 -32.46 -10.74 -19.28
C THR A 513 -32.93 -11.92 -20.12
N ARG A 514 -34.23 -11.97 -20.45
CA ARG A 514 -34.83 -13.03 -21.30
C ARG A 514 -34.59 -12.83 -22.81
N GLY A 515 -33.34 -12.59 -23.20
CA GLY A 515 -32.90 -12.51 -24.59
C GLY A 515 -32.26 -13.82 -25.07
N LYS A 516 -32.39 -14.18 -26.35
CA LYS A 516 -31.65 -15.32 -26.92
C LYS A 516 -30.14 -15.06 -26.80
N GLN A 517 -29.46 -15.82 -25.93
CA GLN A 517 -28.00 -15.77 -25.81
C GLN A 517 -27.36 -16.05 -27.19
N LYS A 518 -26.41 -15.20 -27.59
CA LYS A 518 -25.56 -15.51 -28.75
C LYS A 518 -24.60 -16.62 -28.35
N ASN A 519 -24.70 -17.77 -29.05
CA ASN A 519 -23.83 -18.94 -28.84
C ASN A 519 -22.35 -18.53 -28.74
N GLY A 520 -21.70 -18.82 -27.61
CA GLY A 520 -20.28 -18.50 -27.40
C GLY A 520 -19.78 -18.62 -25.97
N ALA A 521 -20.65 -18.44 -24.96
CA ALA A 521 -20.29 -18.70 -23.56
C ALA A 521 -20.51 -20.19 -23.21
N PRO A 522 -19.53 -20.89 -22.62
CA PRO A 522 -19.77 -22.21 -22.04
C PRO A 522 -20.62 -22.05 -20.77
N ASP A 523 -21.73 -22.77 -20.71
CA ASP A 523 -22.61 -22.84 -19.54
C ASP A 523 -21.85 -23.46 -18.35
N PRO A 524 -21.72 -22.77 -17.19
CA PRO A 524 -21.01 -23.28 -16.02
C PRO A 524 -21.61 -24.56 -15.40
N VAL A 525 -22.86 -24.88 -15.74
CA VAL A 525 -23.67 -25.90 -15.03
C VAL A 525 -23.63 -27.28 -15.71
N VAL A 526 -23.21 -27.37 -16.97
CA VAL A 526 -23.42 -28.57 -17.79
C VAL A 526 -22.17 -29.44 -17.96
N ARG A 527 -22.23 -30.67 -17.44
CA ARG A 527 -21.32 -31.76 -17.84
C ARG A 527 -21.64 -32.20 -19.27
N ASP A 528 -20.60 -32.43 -20.06
CA ASP A 528 -20.73 -32.99 -21.42
C ASP A 528 -21.36 -34.40 -21.33
N GLY A 529 -22.52 -34.61 -21.97
CA GLY A 529 -23.23 -35.90 -21.91
C GLY A 529 -24.75 -35.90 -22.15
N GLN A 530 -25.47 -34.78 -21.97
CA GLN A 530 -26.94 -34.74 -22.18
C GLN A 530 -27.37 -33.64 -23.16
N ARG A 531 -27.15 -33.87 -24.47
CA ARG A 531 -27.88 -33.14 -25.52
C ARG A 531 -29.25 -33.77 -25.71
N GLY A 532 -30.28 -33.21 -25.07
CA GLY A 532 -31.67 -33.51 -25.38
C GLY A 532 -31.96 -33.28 -26.88
N ARG A 533 -32.68 -34.22 -27.52
CA ARG A 533 -33.03 -34.10 -28.94
C ARG A 533 -33.97 -32.92 -29.17
N ARG A 534 -33.80 -32.19 -30.29
CA ARG A 534 -34.79 -31.21 -30.75
C ARG A 534 -36.13 -31.89 -31.03
N PRO A 535 -37.27 -31.25 -30.71
CA PRO A 535 -38.56 -31.62 -31.31
C PRO A 535 -38.50 -31.42 -32.83
N LEU A 536 -38.94 -32.43 -33.58
CA LEU A 536 -39.18 -32.33 -35.02
C LEU A 536 -40.63 -31.86 -35.22
N GLY A 537 -40.84 -30.56 -35.33
CA GLY A 537 -42.16 -29.99 -35.61
C GLY A 537 -42.16 -28.46 -35.60
N VAL A 538 -42.46 -27.86 -36.75
CA VAL A 538 -42.79 -26.43 -36.85
C VAL A 538 -44.31 -26.33 -36.75
N GLY A 539 -44.81 -25.73 -35.66
CA GLY A 539 -46.23 -25.42 -35.52
C GLY A 539 -46.62 -24.21 -36.39
N PRO A 540 -47.78 -24.24 -37.08
CA PRO A 540 -48.20 -23.13 -37.94
C PRO A 540 -48.85 -22.01 -37.13
N ALA A 541 -48.15 -20.88 -36.99
CA ALA A 541 -48.74 -19.62 -36.56
C ALA A 541 -47.93 -18.45 -37.13
N LEU A 542 -48.61 -17.34 -37.44
CA LEU A 542 -48.06 -16.10 -38.02
C LEU A 542 -47.79 -16.12 -39.54
N THR A 543 -48.78 -16.57 -40.31
CA THR A 543 -49.20 -15.77 -41.48
C THR A 543 -50.25 -14.76 -41.03
N TYR A 544 -49.90 -13.47 -41.02
CA TYR A 544 -50.66 -12.33 -41.53
C TYR A 544 -49.84 -11.04 -41.33
#